data_AF-A0A2N2XRQ5-F1
#
_entry.id   AF-A0A2N2XRQ5-F1
#
_cell.length_a   1.000
_cell.length_b   1.000
_cell.length_c   1.000
_cell.angle_alpha   90.00
_cell.angle_beta   90.00
_cell.angle_gamma   90.00
#
_symmetry.space_group_name_H-M   'P 1'
#
loop_
_entity.id
_entity.type
_entity.pdbx_description
1 polymer ?
#
loop_
_entity_poly.entity_id
_entity_poly.type
_entity_poly.pdbx_seq_one_letter_code
_entity_poly.pdbx_strand_id
1 'polypeptide(L)'
;YNMQSYTSGKSEPVEIDQNTYCQKIKASRFVILQTSEGLMQSFPWGFTDKMYSHFNSVSFDTKVQDYIQRIKNDPAWLEAITKKALENNVDLEEMIRLDATYMAETE
;
A
#
# COMPACT_ATOMS: atom_id res chain seq x y z
N TYR A 1 2.76 9.44 -16.19
CA TYR A 1 2.06 10.74 -16.08
C TYR A 1 2.91 11.73 -15.29
N ASN A 2 3.03 12.95 -15.83
CA ASN A 2 4.29 13.69 -15.95
C ASN A 2 4.99 13.98 -14.62
N MET A 3 6.20 13.46 -14.50
CA MET A 3 7.12 13.62 -13.37
C MET A 3 7.72 15.04 -13.37
N GLN A 4 6.85 16.04 -13.38
CA GLN A 4 7.20 17.42 -13.66
C GLN A 4 6.83 18.31 -12.48
N SER A 5 7.77 19.15 -12.06
CA SER A 5 7.56 20.16 -11.02
C SER A 5 7.55 21.54 -11.65
N TYR A 6 6.45 22.27 -11.43
CA TYR A 6 6.39 23.71 -11.71
C TYR A 6 6.83 24.45 -10.44
N THR A 7 7.75 25.40 -10.60
CA THR A 7 8.25 26.24 -9.50
C THR A 7 7.87 27.68 -9.78
N SER A 8 7.55 28.44 -8.72
CA SER A 8 7.13 29.83 -8.87
C SER A 8 8.20 30.63 -9.62
N GLY A 9 7.79 31.31 -10.70
CA GLY A 9 8.67 32.12 -11.54
C GLY A 9 9.33 31.42 -12.73
N LYS A 10 9.08 30.13 -12.97
CA LYS A 10 9.53 29.42 -14.18
C LYS A 10 8.37 29.01 -15.07
N SER A 11 8.48 29.29 -16.36
CA SER A 11 7.50 28.91 -17.38
C SER A 11 7.62 27.44 -17.82
N GLU A 12 8.78 26.82 -17.62
CA GLU A 12 9.04 25.44 -18.03
C GLU A 12 9.08 24.47 -16.84
N PRO A 13 8.51 23.26 -16.99
CA PRO A 13 8.57 22.24 -15.96
C PRO A 13 9.97 21.64 -15.83
N VAL A 14 10.34 21.26 -14.61
CA VAL A 14 11.55 20.47 -14.34
C VAL A 14 11.15 19.02 -14.15
N GLU A 15 11.79 18.09 -14.86
CA GLU A 15 11.62 16.66 -14.58
C GLU A 15 12.23 16.29 -13.23
N ILE A 16 11.50 15.49 -12.45
CA ILE A 16 11.90 15.03 -11.12
C ILE A 16 11.80 13.52 -11.03
N ASP A 17 12.62 12.89 -10.19
CA ASP A 17 12.51 11.45 -9.94
C ASP A 17 11.32 11.10 -9.03
N GLN A 18 11.04 9.80 -8.91
CA GLN A 18 9.92 9.26 -8.12
C GLN A 18 10.03 9.58 -6.63
N ASN A 19 11.23 9.57 -6.05
CA ASN A 19 11.44 9.84 -4.64
C ASN A 19 11.18 11.32 -4.33
N THR A 20 11.76 12.21 -5.13
CA THR A 20 11.56 13.67 -5.06
C THR A 20 10.08 14.04 -5.20
N TYR A 21 9.36 13.39 -6.12
CA TYR A 21 7.91 13.57 -6.28
C TYR A 21 7.15 13.20 -4.99
N CYS A 22 7.43 12.04 -4.42
CA CYS A 22 6.75 11.56 -3.21
C CYS A 22 7.03 12.46 -1.99
N GLN A 23 8.28 12.92 -1.82
CA GLN A 23 8.65 13.84 -0.74
C GLN A 23 7.89 15.16 -0.84
N LYS A 24 7.77 15.72 -2.05
CA LYS A 24 7.02 16.95 -2.28
C LYS A 24 5.53 16.80 -1.95
N ILE A 25 4.91 15.67 -2.29
CA ILE A 25 3.52 15.40 -1.93
C ILE A 25 3.36 15.37 -0.41
N LYS A 26 4.21 14.63 0.32
CA LYS A 26 4.12 14.51 1.78
C LYS A 26 4.31 15.84 2.51
N ALA A 27 5.14 16.73 1.97
CA ALA A 27 5.38 18.06 2.54
C ALA A 27 4.29 19.10 2.19
N SER A 28 3.36 18.77 1.28
CA SER A 28 2.40 19.73 0.75
C SER A 28 1.11 19.79 1.57
N ARG A 29 0.48 20.97 1.60
CA ARG A 29 -0.89 21.18 2.08
C ARG A 29 -1.82 21.23 0.88
N PHE A 30 -2.89 20.44 0.91
CA PHE A 30 -3.82 20.33 -0.20
C PHE A 30 -5.13 21.08 0.10
N VAL A 31 -5.67 21.75 -0.91
CA VAL A 31 -7.07 22.22 -0.95
C VAL A 31 -7.72 21.50 -2.12
N ILE A 32 -8.73 20.68 -1.83
CA ILE A 32 -9.45 19.93 -2.86
C ILE A 32 -10.74 20.69 -3.15
N LEU A 33 -10.87 21.18 -4.39
CA LEU A 33 -12.11 21.75 -4.89
C LEU A 33 -12.90 20.64 -5.58
N GLN A 34 -13.91 20.13 -4.90
CA GLN A 34 -14.83 19.14 -5.47
C GLN A 34 -15.99 19.88 -6.14
N THR A 35 -16.08 19.78 -7.47
CA THR A 35 -17.21 20.31 -8.25
C THR A 35 -18.10 19.15 -8.69
N SER A 36 -19.41 19.37 -8.69
CA SER A 36 -20.38 18.40 -9.21
C SER A 36 -20.65 18.69 -10.69
N GLU A 37 -19.68 18.37 -11.56
CA GLU A 37 -19.94 18.28 -12.99
C GLU A 37 -19.89 16.80 -13.40
N GLY A 38 -21.03 16.28 -13.85
CA GLY A 38 -21.25 14.85 -14.13
C GLY A 38 -20.42 14.24 -15.27
N LEU A 39 -19.40 14.93 -15.80
CA LEU A 39 -18.60 14.50 -16.94
C LEU A 39 -17.08 14.55 -16.73
N MET A 40 -16.59 14.89 -15.54
CA MET A 40 -15.14 14.84 -15.25
C MET A 40 -14.68 13.42 -14.86
N GLN A 41 -14.96 12.44 -15.72
CA GLN A 41 -14.45 11.05 -15.55
C GLN A 41 -12.92 10.97 -15.53
N SER A 42 -12.24 12.00 -16.06
CA SER A 42 -10.78 12.06 -16.14
C SER A 42 -10.14 13.04 -15.15
N PHE A 43 -10.89 13.65 -14.23
CA PHE A 43 -10.30 14.46 -13.16
C PHE A 43 -10.05 13.57 -11.95
N PRO A 44 -8.80 13.39 -11.47
CA PRO A 44 -7.60 14.22 -11.63
C PRO A 44 -6.45 13.53 -12.42
N TRP A 45 -6.75 12.96 -13.60
CA TRP A 45 -5.77 12.43 -14.55
C TRP A 45 -4.76 11.43 -13.94
N GLY A 46 -5.24 10.47 -13.14
CA GLY A 46 -4.41 9.43 -12.52
C GLY A 46 -3.54 9.92 -11.36
N PHE A 47 -3.64 11.20 -10.96
CA PHE A 47 -2.98 11.71 -9.76
C PHE A 47 -3.48 11.02 -8.49
N THR A 48 -4.80 10.83 -8.37
CA THR A 48 -5.43 10.12 -7.24
C THR A 48 -5.01 8.67 -7.20
N ASP A 49 -4.91 7.99 -8.33
CA ASP A 49 -4.49 6.57 -8.38
C ASP A 49 -3.02 6.42 -7.94
N LYS A 50 -2.16 7.37 -8.30
CA LYS A 50 -0.77 7.43 -7.82
C LYS A 50 -0.67 7.77 -6.35
N MET A 51 -1.45 8.73 -5.85
CA MET A 51 -1.49 9.01 -4.41
C MET A 51 -2.01 7.80 -3.64
N TYR A 52 -3.11 7.19 -4.10
CA TYR A 52 -3.69 6.02 -3.46
C TYR A 52 -2.71 4.85 -3.45
N SER A 53 -2.08 4.53 -4.57
CA SER A 53 -1.03 3.50 -4.60
C SER A 53 0.19 3.86 -3.76
N HIS A 54 0.60 5.14 -3.67
CA HIS A 54 1.75 5.53 -2.85
C HIS A 54 1.44 5.53 -1.34
N PHE A 55 0.26 6.00 -0.94
CA PHE A 55 -0.14 6.09 0.46
C PHE A 55 -0.74 4.80 1.01
N ASN A 56 -1.36 3.99 0.14
CA ASN A 56 -1.99 2.71 0.50
C ASN A 56 -1.25 1.49 -0.05
N SER A 57 -0.02 1.63 -0.57
CA SER A 57 0.87 0.47 -0.74
C SER A 57 1.40 0.06 0.63
N VAL A 58 0.52 -0.58 1.40
CA VAL A 58 0.96 -1.49 2.45
C VAL A 58 1.89 -2.48 1.76
N SER A 59 3.17 -2.46 2.11
CA SER A 59 4.13 -3.37 1.48
C SER A 59 3.66 -4.81 1.72
N PHE A 60 3.99 -5.71 0.81
CA PHE A 60 3.69 -7.13 1.00
C PHE A 60 4.15 -7.62 2.38
N ASP A 61 5.36 -7.23 2.79
CA ASP A 61 5.89 -7.55 4.13
C ASP A 61 5.00 -7.02 5.26
N THR A 62 4.43 -5.82 5.11
CA THR A 62 3.54 -5.25 6.13
C THR A 62 2.24 -6.04 6.20
N LYS A 63 1.67 -6.44 5.06
CA LYS A 63 0.50 -7.34 5.03
C LYS A 63 0.80 -8.68 5.70
N VAL A 64 1.96 -9.26 5.41
CA VAL A 64 2.39 -10.52 6.03
C VAL A 64 2.52 -10.36 7.55
N GLN A 65 3.13 -9.27 8.03
CA GLN A 65 3.22 -9.01 9.46
C GLN A 65 1.85 -8.83 10.12
N ASP A 66 0.91 -8.14 9.47
CA ASP A 66 -0.46 -8.01 9.96
C ASP A 66 -1.14 -9.38 10.07
N TYR A 67 -1.00 -10.26 9.08
CA TYR A 67 -1.54 -11.62 9.15
C TYR A 67 -0.86 -12.47 10.23
N ILE A 68 0.46 -12.36 10.43
CA ILE A 68 1.15 -13.01 11.54
C ILE A 68 0.52 -12.59 12.88
N GLN A 69 0.28 -11.29 13.08
CA GLN A 69 -0.34 -10.81 14.31
C GLN A 69 -1.79 -11.29 14.46
N ARG A 70 -2.56 -11.33 13.37
CA ARG A 70 -3.93 -11.85 13.40
C ARG A 70 -3.97 -13.33 13.76
N ILE A 71 -3.09 -14.15 13.19
CA ILE A 71 -2.98 -15.58 13.50
C ILE A 71 -2.62 -15.76 14.98
N LYS A 72 -1.63 -15.02 15.51
CA LYS A 72 -1.19 -15.15 16.91
C LYS A 72 -2.25 -14.69 17.92
N ASN A 73 -3.07 -13.70 17.56
CA ASN A 73 -4.09 -13.13 18.44
C ASN A 73 -5.46 -13.83 18.32
N ASP A 74 -5.64 -14.73 17.36
CA ASP A 74 -6.83 -15.57 17.21
C ASP A 74 -6.52 -17.00 17.70
N PRO A 75 -7.00 -17.40 18.89
CA PRO A 75 -6.70 -18.72 19.45
C PRO A 75 -7.18 -19.88 18.57
N ALA A 76 -8.32 -19.72 17.89
CA ALA A 76 -8.87 -20.78 17.04
C ALA A 76 -8.05 -20.95 15.76
N TRP A 77 -7.61 -19.83 15.17
CA TRP A 77 -6.71 -19.87 14.03
C TRP A 77 -5.34 -20.42 14.43
N LEU A 78 -4.77 -19.97 15.55
CA LEU A 78 -3.49 -20.47 16.04
C LEU A 78 -3.51 -21.98 16.32
N GLU A 79 -4.60 -22.51 16.88
CA GLU A 79 -4.78 -23.95 17.09
C GLU A 79 -4.79 -24.71 15.74
N ALA A 80 -5.53 -24.19 14.75
CA ALA A 80 -5.55 -24.77 13.41
C ALA A 80 -4.16 -24.76 12.75
N ILE A 81 -3.40 -23.66 12.87
CA ILE A 81 -2.03 -23.56 12.37
C ILE A 81 -1.09 -24.50 13.10
N THR A 82 -1.25 -24.66 14.41
CA THR A 82 -0.46 -25.62 15.20
C THR A 82 -0.67 -27.04 14.72
N LYS A 83 -1.92 -27.42 14.43
CA LYS A 83 -2.22 -28.73 13.85
C LYS A 83 -1.59 -28.90 12.46
N LYS A 84 -1.71 -27.88 11.59
CA LYS A 84 -1.06 -27.90 10.26
C LYS A 84 0.46 -28.03 10.38
N ALA A 85 1.10 -27.35 11.34
CA ALA A 85 2.54 -27.41 11.56
C ALA A 85 3.00 -28.84 11.91
N LEU A 86 2.26 -29.52 12.79
CA LEU A 86 2.49 -30.92 13.15
C LEU A 86 2.28 -31.86 11.96
N GLU A 87 1.22 -31.66 11.18
CA GLU A 87 0.91 -32.48 10.00
C GLU A 87 1.98 -32.35 8.89
N ASN A 88 2.57 -31.17 8.74
CA ASN A 88 3.59 -30.88 7.73
C ASN A 88 5.03 -31.03 8.25
N ASN A 89 5.21 -31.39 9.53
CA ASN A 89 6.51 -31.56 10.18
C ASN A 89 7.42 -30.32 10.02
N VAL A 90 6.87 -29.14 10.27
CA VAL A 90 7.60 -27.85 10.31
C VAL A 90 7.34 -27.13 11.62
N ASP A 91 8.21 -26.18 11.98
CA ASP A 91 8.04 -25.38 13.18
C ASP A 91 6.79 -24.49 13.10
N LEU A 92 6.16 -24.25 14.26
CA LEU A 92 4.96 -23.43 14.37
C LEU A 92 5.16 -22.02 13.79
N GLU A 93 6.28 -21.37 14.11
CA GLU A 93 6.59 -20.02 13.61
C GLU A 93 6.77 -20.00 12.08
N GLU A 94 7.35 -21.05 11.51
CA GLU A 94 7.49 -21.15 10.05
C GLU A 94 6.13 -21.40 9.39
N MET A 95 5.26 -22.23 9.99
CA MET A 95 3.91 -22.43 9.49
C MET A 95 3.06 -21.15 9.60
N ILE A 96 3.18 -20.38 10.68
CA ILE A 96 2.53 -19.07 10.82
C ILE A 96 2.97 -18.14 9.71
N ARG A 97 4.28 -18.10 9.40
CA ARG A 97 4.82 -17.28 8.31
C ARG A 97 4.27 -17.70 6.96
N LEU A 98 4.28 -19.01 6.66
CA LEU A 98 3.76 -19.57 5.40
C LEU A 98 2.28 -19.26 5.20
N ASP A 99 1.45 -19.45 6.23
CA ASP A 99 0.00 -19.17 6.17
C ASP A 99 -0.25 -17.66 6.05
N ALA A 100 0.50 -16.82 6.77
CA ALA A 100 0.41 -15.37 6.64
C ALA A 100 0.83 -14.86 5.25
N THR A 101 1.88 -15.43 4.66
CA THR A 101 2.30 -15.16 3.27
C THR A 101 1.19 -15.54 2.29
N TYR A 102 0.62 -16.73 2.42
CA TYR A 102 -0.49 -17.17 1.58
C TYR A 102 -1.69 -16.21 1.66
N MET A 103 -2.11 -15.84 2.88
CA MET A 103 -3.22 -14.90 3.05
C MET A 103 -2.93 -13.54 2.41
N ALA A 104 -1.72 -13.02 2.55
CA ALA A 104 -1.30 -11.75 1.94
C ALA A 104 -1.22 -11.80 0.40
N GLU A 105 -0.99 -12.98 -0.20
CA GLU A 105 -0.99 -13.20 -1.65
C GLU A 105 -2.39 -13.39 -2.23
N THR A 106 -3.31 -13.96 -1.44
CA THR A 106 -4.68 -14.29 -1.89
C THR A 106 -5.71 -13.18 -1.69
N GLU A 107 -5.33 -12.09 -1.02
CA GLU A 107 -6.16 -10.88 -0.82
C GLU A 107 -6.06 -9.89 -1.99
#